data_AF-A0A927IXD1-F1
#
_entry.id   AF-A0A927IXD1-F1
#
_cell.length_a   1.000
_cell.length_b   1.000
_cell.length_c   1.000
_cell.angle_alpha   90.00
_cell.angle_beta   90.00
_cell.angle_gamma   90.00
#
_symmetry.space_group_name_H-M   'P 1'
#
loop_
_entity.id
_entity.type
_entity.pdbx_description
1 polymer ?
#
loop_
_entity_poly.entity_id
_entity_poly.type
_entity_poly.pdbx_seq_one_letter_code
_entity_poly.pdbx_strand_id
1 'polypeptide(L)'
;MSTKRGIQKDNNIKVEVRTLDDFGDYIQEMIDRTQFNGVILNDREGNPIIFAVVKGINEDLNNHILQTRRYFSYEESCKIAILTNMVDMFFYSDFEIPGVMDETPFYKIHFPSFTQQDVDFLEQFQRDYFLDHFQDLYAKWKEQYVL
;
A
#
# COMPACT_ATOMS: atom_id res chain seq x y z
N MET A 1 -29.68 -22.12 54.89
CA MET A 1 -28.72 -23.11 54.35
C MET A 1 -28.70 -23.01 52.83
N SER A 2 -27.50 -23.11 52.23
CA SER A 2 -27.18 -23.28 50.80
C SER A 2 -27.41 -22.08 49.86
N THR A 3 -26.43 -21.20 49.62
CA THR A 3 -25.36 -21.23 48.58
C THR A 3 -25.85 -21.32 47.13
N LYS A 4 -25.48 -20.33 46.31
CA LYS A 4 -24.77 -20.53 45.04
C LYS A 4 -24.09 -19.25 44.53
N ARG A 5 -22.81 -19.42 44.19
CA ARG A 5 -21.86 -18.48 43.60
C ARG A 5 -22.30 -18.07 42.19
N GLY A 6 -21.89 -16.89 41.74
CA GLY A 6 -22.01 -16.49 40.34
C GLY A 6 -21.32 -15.17 40.02
N ILE A 7 -19.98 -15.17 40.06
CA ILE A 7 -19.04 -14.36 39.25
C ILE A 7 -19.40 -12.87 39.07
N GLN A 8 -18.77 -11.99 39.85
CA GLN A 8 -18.49 -10.63 39.38
C GLN A 8 -17.48 -10.73 38.23
N LYS A 9 -17.92 -10.40 37.01
CA LYS A 9 -16.99 -10.06 35.93
C LYS A 9 -16.75 -8.56 36.03
N ASP A 10 -15.58 -8.18 36.54
CA ASP A 10 -15.00 -6.87 36.25
C ASP A 10 -14.66 -6.85 34.75
N ASN A 11 -15.68 -6.54 33.95
CA ASN A 11 -15.51 -6.20 32.55
C ASN A 11 -14.89 -4.80 32.52
N ASN A 12 -13.57 -4.73 32.66
CA ASN A 12 -12.75 -3.57 32.29
C ASN A 12 -12.83 -3.36 30.77
N ILE A 13 -14.03 -3.09 30.27
CA ILE A 13 -14.26 -2.59 28.91
C ILE A 13 -13.82 -1.14 28.97
N LYS A 14 -12.63 -0.87 28.41
CA LYS A 14 -12.27 0.50 28.05
C LYS A 14 -13.25 0.95 26.97
N VAL A 15 -14.26 1.71 27.39
CA VAL A 15 -15.16 2.40 26.46
C VAL A 15 -14.40 3.61 25.96
N GLU A 16 -13.76 3.49 24.80
CA GLU A 16 -13.27 4.65 24.06
C GLU A 16 -14.43 5.27 23.30
N VAL A 17 -14.66 6.56 23.54
CA VAL A 17 -15.63 7.35 22.77
C VAL A 17 -15.00 7.59 21.41
N ARG A 18 -15.53 6.94 20.36
CA ARG A 18 -15.20 7.21 18.97
C ARG A 18 -16.13 8.29 18.43
N THR A 19 -15.58 9.21 17.66
CA THR A 19 -16.32 10.25 16.93
C THR A 19 -17.08 9.66 15.74
N LEU A 20 -17.99 10.45 15.14
CA LEU A 20 -18.64 10.04 13.89
C LEU A 20 -17.63 9.88 12.75
N ASP A 21 -16.55 10.68 12.76
CA ASP A 21 -15.48 10.62 11.78
C ASP A 21 -14.68 9.31 11.92
N ASP A 22 -14.35 8.90 13.16
CA ASP A 22 -13.70 7.62 13.44
C ASP A 22 -14.53 6.42 12.96
N PHE A 23 -15.87 6.54 13.01
CA PHE A 23 -16.77 5.52 12.48
C PHE A 23 -16.80 5.52 10.94
N GLY A 24 -16.79 6.71 10.32
CA GLY A 24 -16.69 6.86 8.87
C GLY A 24 -15.41 6.24 8.31
N ASP A 25 -14.27 6.53 8.93
CA ASP A 25 -12.96 5.99 8.55
C ASP A 25 -12.92 4.47 8.68
N TYR A 26 -13.48 3.92 9.77
CA TYR A 26 -13.59 2.48 9.95
C TYR A 26 -14.43 1.80 8.85
N ILE A 27 -15.58 2.38 8.50
CA ILE A 27 -16.41 1.84 7.41
C ILE A 27 -15.67 1.90 6.08
N GLN A 28 -14.97 2.99 5.80
CA GLN A 28 -14.17 3.12 4.59
C GLN A 28 -13.04 2.09 4.53
N GLU A 29 -12.34 1.86 5.65
CA GLU A 29 -11.32 0.81 5.76
C GLU A 29 -11.90 -0.58 5.46
N MET A 30 -13.07 -0.90 6.01
CA MET A 30 -13.73 -2.19 5.77
C MET A 30 -14.15 -2.36 4.31
N ILE A 31 -14.70 -1.31 3.68
CA ILE A 31 -15.03 -1.30 2.25
C ILE A 31 -13.77 -1.56 1.43
N ASP A 32 -12.70 -0.82 1.73
CA ASP A 32 -11.45 -0.92 1.01
C ASP A 32 -10.83 -2.32 1.15
N ARG A 33 -10.79 -2.91 2.35
CA ARG A 33 -10.29 -4.28 2.56
C ARG A 33 -11.09 -5.34 1.81
N THR A 34 -12.41 -5.18 1.73
CA THR A 34 -13.28 -6.14 1.01
C THR A 34 -13.23 -5.98 -0.51
N GLN A 35 -12.92 -4.78 -1.01
CA GLN A 35 -12.78 -4.48 -2.43
C GLN A 35 -11.33 -4.53 -2.93
N PHE A 36 -10.38 -4.88 -2.06
CA PHE A 36 -8.99 -4.93 -2.43
C PHE A 36 -8.78 -5.93 -3.58
N ASN A 37 -8.30 -5.41 -4.71
CA ASN A 37 -8.14 -6.14 -5.96
C ASN A 37 -6.69 -6.08 -6.47
N GLY A 38 -5.74 -6.32 -5.57
CA GLY A 38 -4.32 -6.19 -5.87
C GLY A 38 -3.46 -7.39 -5.47
N VAL A 39 -2.16 -7.22 -5.66
CA VAL A 39 -1.10 -8.17 -5.36
C VAL A 39 -0.18 -7.55 -4.31
N ILE A 40 0.31 -8.37 -3.38
CA ILE A 40 1.29 -7.96 -2.39
C ILE A 40 2.57 -8.76 -2.64
N LEU A 41 3.72 -8.08 -2.66
CA LEU A 41 5.02 -8.73 -2.56
C LEU A 41 5.52 -8.57 -1.14
N ASN A 42 5.86 -9.70 -0.51
CA ASN A 42 6.49 -9.71 0.80
C ASN A 42 8.01 -9.78 0.66
N ASP A 43 8.72 -9.21 1.63
CA ASP A 43 10.14 -9.40 1.81
C ASP A 43 10.48 -10.85 2.25
N ARG A 44 11.76 -11.11 2.50
CA ARG A 44 12.25 -12.43 2.92
C ARG A 44 11.78 -12.83 4.33
N GLU A 45 11.40 -11.85 5.16
CA GLU A 45 10.89 -12.05 6.52
C GLU A 45 9.35 -12.19 6.55
N GLY A 46 8.70 -11.94 5.42
CA GLY A 46 7.25 -12.04 5.25
C GLY A 46 6.51 -10.72 5.40
N ASN A 47 7.20 -9.59 5.55
CA ASN A 47 6.58 -8.28 5.66
C ASN A 47 6.19 -7.74 4.26
N PRO A 48 4.98 -7.21 4.07
CA PRO A 48 4.59 -6.57 2.81
C PRO A 48 5.51 -5.39 2.45
N ILE A 49 6.12 -5.41 1.27
CA ILE A 49 7.04 -4.34 0.84
C ILE A 49 6.59 -3.62 -0.44
N ILE A 50 5.86 -4.33 -1.30
CA ILE A 50 5.15 -3.73 -2.45
C ILE A 50 3.68 -4.06 -2.36
N PHE A 51 2.88 -3.05 -2.69
CA PHE A 51 1.46 -3.17 -2.94
C PHE A 51 1.13 -2.80 -4.38
N ALA A 52 0.49 -3.69 -5.14
CA ALA A 52 0.11 -3.45 -6.53
C ALA A 52 -1.41 -3.51 -6.71
N VAL A 53 -2.04 -2.40 -7.09
CA VAL A 53 -3.47 -2.32 -7.41
C VAL A 53 -3.66 -2.42 -8.92
N VAL A 54 -4.48 -3.38 -9.34
CA VAL A 54 -4.78 -3.61 -10.75
C VAL A 54 -6.22 -3.19 -11.03
N LYS A 55 -6.41 -2.29 -11.99
CA LYS A 55 -7.71 -1.80 -12.46
C LYS A 55 -8.01 -2.31 -13.86
N GLY A 56 -9.28 -2.22 -14.26
CA GLY A 56 -9.72 -2.57 -15.60
C GLY A 56 -9.07 -1.69 -16.65
N ILE A 57 -8.85 -2.25 -17.85
CA ILE A 57 -8.08 -1.61 -18.93
C ILE A 57 -8.61 -0.25 -19.39
N ASN A 58 -9.90 0.02 -19.18
CA ASN A 58 -10.56 1.27 -19.57
C ASN A 58 -10.77 2.25 -18.39
N GLU A 59 -10.28 1.92 -17.19
CA GLU A 59 -10.41 2.77 -16.01
C GLU A 59 -9.30 3.83 -15.98
N ASP A 60 -9.66 5.06 -15.60
CA ASP A 60 -8.71 6.15 -15.36
C ASP A 60 -8.07 5.98 -13.97
N LEU A 61 -6.75 5.78 -13.96
CA LEU A 61 -5.97 5.58 -12.74
C LEU A 61 -6.08 6.74 -11.76
N ASN A 62 -6.33 7.97 -12.21
CA ASN A 62 -6.48 9.13 -11.32
C ASN A 62 -7.61 8.95 -10.31
N ASN A 63 -8.68 8.24 -10.70
CA ASN A 63 -9.82 7.95 -9.82
C ASN A 63 -9.48 6.98 -8.68
N HIS A 64 -8.33 6.29 -8.77
CA HIS A 64 -7.93 5.25 -7.84
C HIS A 64 -6.72 5.63 -6.98
N ILE A 65 -6.16 6.84 -7.15
CA ILE A 65 -5.02 7.32 -6.36
C ILE A 65 -5.37 7.37 -4.88
N LEU A 66 -6.51 7.97 -4.51
CA LEU A 66 -6.89 8.11 -3.11
C LEU A 66 -7.13 6.75 -2.44
N GLN A 67 -7.73 5.80 -3.15
CA GLN A 67 -7.90 4.44 -2.66
C GLN A 67 -6.54 3.76 -2.46
N THR A 68 -5.64 3.86 -3.45
CA THR A 68 -4.29 3.29 -3.36
C THR A 68 -3.49 3.88 -2.20
N ARG A 69 -3.60 5.19 -1.97
CA ARG A 69 -2.98 5.88 -0.85
C ARG A 69 -3.43 5.32 0.51
N ARG A 70 -4.74 5.08 0.68
CA ARG A 70 -5.27 4.51 1.92
C ARG A 70 -4.70 3.11 2.17
N TYR A 71 -4.69 2.27 1.14
CA TYR A 71 -4.09 0.94 1.25
C TYR A 71 -2.62 0.96 1.63
N PHE A 72 -1.85 1.86 1.01
CA PHE A 72 -0.44 2.04 1.32
C PHE A 72 -0.22 2.40 2.79
N SER A 73 -1.02 3.32 3.33
CA SER A 73 -0.92 3.74 4.73
C SER A 73 -1.46 2.72 5.76
N TYR A 74 -2.14 1.65 5.33
CA TYR A 74 -2.61 0.60 6.25
C TYR A 74 -1.50 -0.38 6.67
N GLU A 75 -0.37 -0.40 5.95
CA GLU A 75 0.72 -1.35 6.17
C GLU A 75 2.05 -0.60 6.26
N GLU A 76 2.56 -0.42 7.48
CA GLU A 76 3.74 0.40 7.78
C GLU A 76 5.02 -0.10 7.09
N SER A 77 5.09 -1.41 6.85
CA SER A 77 6.23 -2.05 6.18
C SER A 77 6.26 -1.79 4.67
N CYS A 78 5.14 -1.37 4.07
CA CYS A 78 5.03 -1.08 2.65
C CYS A 78 5.88 0.14 2.29
N LYS A 79 6.59 0.05 1.16
CA LYS A 79 7.47 1.11 0.66
C LYS A 79 7.19 1.52 -0.77
N ILE A 80 6.59 0.64 -1.56
CA ILE A 80 6.26 0.92 -2.96
C ILE A 80 4.80 0.57 -3.23
N ALA A 81 4.06 1.50 -3.82
CA ALA A 81 2.75 1.26 -4.39
C ALA A 81 2.84 1.24 -5.93
N ILE A 82 2.19 0.27 -6.57
CA ILE A 82 2.06 0.20 -8.02
C ILE A 82 0.57 0.31 -8.34
N LEU A 83 0.20 1.25 -9.19
CA LEU A 83 -1.16 1.41 -9.69
C LEU A 83 -1.17 1.23 -11.20
N THR A 84 -1.96 0.27 -11.71
CA THR A 84 -1.96 -0.03 -13.14
C THR A 84 -3.33 -0.43 -13.68
N ASN A 85 -3.60 -0.06 -14.94
CA ASN A 85 -4.72 -0.55 -15.75
C ASN A 85 -4.22 -1.37 -16.95
N MET A 86 -2.98 -1.89 -16.88
CA MET A 86 -2.28 -2.61 -17.96
C MET A 86 -1.94 -1.77 -19.21
N VAL A 87 -2.39 -0.51 -19.30
CA VAL A 87 -1.96 0.46 -20.32
C VAL A 87 -0.94 1.43 -19.72
N ASP A 88 -1.23 1.90 -18.52
CA ASP A 88 -0.38 2.75 -17.71
C ASP A 88 0.01 2.02 -16.42
N MET A 89 1.21 2.29 -15.93
CA MET A 89 1.71 1.79 -14.66
C MET A 89 2.45 2.90 -13.92
N PHE A 90 1.93 3.27 -12.75
CA PHE A 90 2.47 4.33 -11.91
C PHE A 90 3.07 3.73 -10.64
N PHE A 91 4.29 4.14 -10.32
CA PHE A 91 5.04 3.68 -9.15
C PHE A 91 5.13 4.82 -8.15
N TYR A 92 4.63 4.59 -6.94
CA TYR A 92 4.62 5.53 -5.82
C TYR A 92 5.49 5.00 -4.68
N SER A 93 6.01 5.91 -3.87
CA SER A 93 6.94 5.67 -2.77
C SER A 93 6.48 6.38 -1.50
N ASP A 94 7.24 6.24 -0.41
CA ASP A 94 7.17 7.05 0.80
C ASP A 94 8.46 7.87 1.02
N PHE A 95 9.01 8.42 -0.07
CA PHE A 95 10.31 9.08 -0.02
C PHE A 95 10.28 10.36 0.83
N GLU A 96 9.18 11.10 0.80
CA GLU A 96 9.04 12.35 1.55
C GLU A 96 8.80 12.09 3.04
N ILE A 97 7.80 11.28 3.36
CA ILE A 97 7.40 10.95 4.74
C ILE A 97 7.22 9.43 4.85
N PRO A 98 8.02 8.73 5.67
CA PRO A 98 7.89 7.28 5.83
C PRO A 98 6.46 6.83 6.18
N GLY A 99 5.95 5.83 5.47
CA GLY A 99 4.59 5.29 5.64
C GLY A 99 3.48 6.15 5.03
N VAL A 100 3.80 7.29 4.42
CA VAL A 100 2.86 8.13 3.69
C VAL A 100 3.21 8.09 2.21
N MET A 101 2.27 7.65 1.38
CA MET A 101 2.48 7.60 -0.06
C MET A 101 2.66 9.02 -0.61
N ASP A 102 3.71 9.23 -1.40
CA ASP A 102 4.01 10.47 -2.08
C ASP A 102 2.87 10.85 -3.05
N GLU A 103 2.62 12.16 -3.24
CA GLU A 103 1.50 12.64 -4.07
C GLU A 103 1.71 12.32 -5.56
N THR A 104 2.97 12.30 -5.99
CA THR A 104 3.36 12.04 -7.37
C THR A 104 4.11 10.72 -7.48
N PRO A 105 3.86 9.93 -8.53
CA PRO A 105 4.63 8.71 -8.74
C PRO A 105 6.05 9.06 -9.16
N PHE A 106 7.03 8.37 -8.59
CA PHE A 106 8.44 8.52 -8.91
C PHE A 106 8.81 7.88 -10.26
N TYR A 107 7.96 7.00 -10.79
CA TYR A 107 8.12 6.43 -12.13
C TYR A 107 6.76 6.17 -12.79
N LYS A 108 6.69 6.33 -14.12
CA LYS A 108 5.49 6.06 -14.91
C LYS A 108 5.88 5.34 -16.20
N ILE A 109 5.12 4.31 -16.56
CA ILE A 109 5.25 3.59 -17.83
C ILE A 109 3.94 3.69 -18.58
N HIS A 110 4.03 4.02 -19.87
CA HIS A 110 2.93 3.89 -20.83
C HIS A 110 3.24 2.74 -21.80
N PHE A 111 2.59 1.59 -21.62
CA PHE A 111 2.91 0.37 -22.35
C PHE A 111 2.77 0.46 -23.87
N PRO A 112 1.82 1.21 -24.45
CA PRO A 112 1.77 1.39 -25.91
C PRO A 112 3.00 2.07 -26.52
N SER A 113 3.78 2.81 -25.73
CA SER A 113 4.97 3.54 -26.21
C SER A 113 6.13 3.48 -25.22
N PHE A 114 6.33 2.33 -24.58
CA PHE A 114 7.44 2.13 -23.63
C PHE A 114 8.80 2.21 -24.33
N THR A 115 9.81 2.54 -23.54
CA THR A 115 11.20 2.76 -23.96
C THR A 115 12.10 1.64 -23.42
N GLN A 116 13.35 1.57 -23.90
CA GLN A 116 14.34 0.66 -23.30
C GLN A 116 14.59 0.97 -21.83
N GLN A 117 14.55 2.25 -21.43
CA GLN A 117 14.68 2.66 -20.04
C GLN A 117 13.56 2.08 -19.16
N ASP A 118 12.34 1.97 -19.70
CA ASP A 118 11.21 1.34 -18.99
C ASP A 118 11.43 -0.16 -18.78
N VAL A 119 12.03 -0.83 -19.76
CA VAL A 119 12.42 -2.25 -19.63
C VAL A 119 13.49 -2.39 -18.56
N ASP A 120 14.56 -1.61 -18.63
CA ASP A 120 15.67 -1.64 -17.68
C ASP A 120 15.20 -1.30 -16.24
N PHE A 121 14.17 -0.46 -16.12
CA PHE A 121 13.51 -0.18 -14.84
C PHE A 121 12.71 -1.40 -14.34
N LEU A 122 11.86 -1.99 -15.18
CA LEU A 122 11.07 -3.17 -14.81
C LEU A 122 11.93 -4.40 -14.48
N GLU A 123 13.08 -4.57 -15.11
CA GLU A 123 14.02 -5.65 -14.80
C GLU A 123 14.50 -5.63 -13.34
N GLN A 124 14.52 -4.45 -12.71
CA GLN A 124 14.87 -4.31 -11.29
C GLN A 124 13.82 -4.95 -10.36
N PHE A 125 12.60 -5.22 -10.85
CA PHE A 125 11.50 -5.85 -10.10
C PHE A 125 11.47 -7.39 -10.25
N GLN A 126 12.48 -8.00 -10.87
CA GLN A 126 12.63 -9.46 -10.83
C GLN A 126 12.77 -9.91 -9.37
N ARG A 127 11.85 -10.76 -8.89
CA ARG A 127 11.64 -11.04 -7.46
C ARG A 127 12.92 -11.17 -6.63
N ASP A 128 13.82 -12.11 -6.99
CA ASP A 128 14.99 -12.37 -6.16
C ASP A 128 16.01 -11.22 -6.23
N TYR A 129 16.22 -10.64 -7.41
CA TYR A 129 17.06 -9.45 -7.56
C TYR A 129 16.52 -8.27 -6.75
N PHE A 130 15.22 -7.97 -6.89
CA PHE A 130 14.57 -6.89 -6.15
C PHE A 130 14.72 -7.07 -4.65
N LEU A 131 14.39 -8.25 -4.12
CA LEU A 131 14.45 -8.52 -2.68
C LEU A 131 15.87 -8.42 -2.12
N ASP A 132 16.87 -8.87 -2.88
CA ASP A 132 18.26 -8.86 -2.43
C ASP A 132 18.89 -7.46 -2.51
N HIS A 133 18.39 -6.58 -3.37
CA HIS A 133 18.93 -5.23 -3.62
C HIS A 133 17.97 -4.10 -3.25
N PHE A 134 16.87 -4.39 -2.56
CA PHE A 134 15.78 -3.43 -2.35
C PHE A 134 16.25 -2.12 -1.71
N GLN A 135 17.10 -2.20 -0.69
CA GLN A 135 17.58 -1.02 0.03
C GLN A 135 18.42 -0.09 -0.87
N ASP A 136 19.26 -0.67 -1.72
CA ASP A 136 20.10 0.09 -2.66
C ASP A 136 19.25 0.72 -3.77
N LEU A 137 18.27 -0.02 -4.30
CA LEU A 137 17.32 0.48 -5.29
C LEU A 137 16.47 1.63 -4.72
N TYR A 138 15.93 1.44 -3.52
CA TYR A 138 15.12 2.44 -2.84
C TYR A 138 15.91 3.72 -2.56
N ALA A 139 17.15 3.60 -2.06
CA ALA A 139 18.03 4.75 -1.85
C ALA A 139 18.34 5.50 -3.14
N LYS A 140 18.64 4.77 -4.23
CA LYS A 140 18.91 5.33 -5.55
C LYS A 140 17.68 6.09 -6.10
N TRP A 141 16.49 5.49 -6.06
CA TRP A 141 15.27 6.15 -6.54
C TRP A 141 14.93 7.38 -5.70
N LYS A 142 15.12 7.31 -4.38
CA LYS A 142 14.93 8.45 -3.49
C LYS A 142 15.86 9.62 -3.82
N GLU A 143 17.14 9.36 -4.11
CA GLU A 143 18.09 10.40 -4.53
C GLU A 143 17.64 11.06 -5.85
N GLN A 144 17.13 10.27 -6.80
CA GLN A 144 16.63 10.77 -8.08
C GLN A 144 15.33 11.58 -7.95
N TYR A 145 14.50 11.29 -6.95
CA TYR A 145 13.23 12.00 -6.72
C TYR A 145 13.42 13.42 -6.13
N VAL A 146 14.55 13.68 -5.47
CA VAL A 146 14.86 14.99 -4.86
C VAL A 146 15.41 16.01 -5.87
N LEU A 147 15.79 15.56 -7.07
CA LEU A 147 16.37 16.37 -8.15
C LEU A 147 15.31 16.88 -9.13
#